data_AF-C1FF23-F1
#
_entry.id   AF-C1FF23-F1
#
_cell.length_a   1.000
_cell.length_b   1.000
_cell.length_c   1.000
_cell.angle_alpha   90.00
_cell.angle_beta   90.00
_cell.angle_gamma   90.00
#
_symmetry.space_group_name_H-M   'P 1'
#
loop_
_entity.id
_entity.type
_entity.pdbx_description
1 polymer ?
#
loop_
_entity_poly.entity_id
_entity_poly.type
_entity_poly.pdbx_seq_one_letter_code
_entity_poly.pdbx_strand_id
1 'polypeptide(L)'
;MLRGLALPRALASALPLGNHRSSPRSVPPRAPPRWVRPRALASDADARSPSFSSLDELAHHLRSLTGDPLESDGGRIVTFRGDTNARVMIIGEAPGAEEDKLGVPFVGRAGKLLDEIFASVTLSTDRHCYVTNVVKRRPLNNRDPTAREIEWYRGYLREEIRLLDPAIIVCTGRHSMRTLLGKNCEGITKIRGRWFDVDGRVVMPMFHPSYLLRNPQKTPGSPKALTWDDIREVKRKVDELSLIEPEA
;
A
#
# COMPACT_ATOMS: atom_id res chain seq x y z
N MET A 1 23.21 -24.53 89.77
CA MET A 1 24.49 -25.17 89.39
C MET A 1 24.28 -25.97 88.12
N LEU A 2 25.29 -25.95 87.25
CA LEU A 2 25.33 -26.30 85.82
C LEU A 2 24.71 -27.63 85.34
N ARG A 3 24.20 -27.59 84.10
CA ARG A 3 24.47 -28.47 82.91
C ARG A 3 23.21 -28.40 82.01
N GLY A 4 23.19 -27.88 80.78
CA GLY A 4 24.14 -28.01 79.67
C GLY A 4 23.79 -29.25 78.86
N LEU A 5 23.04 -29.13 77.75
CA LEU A 5 23.00 -30.10 76.64
C LEU A 5 22.27 -29.55 75.39
N ALA A 6 22.77 -29.99 74.25
CA ALA A 6 22.68 -29.42 72.90
C ALA A 6 21.31 -29.54 72.19
N LEU A 7 21.10 -28.61 71.24
CA LEU A 7 20.05 -28.65 70.21
C LEU A 7 20.48 -29.52 69.01
N PRO A 8 19.58 -30.31 68.39
CA PRO A 8 19.84 -30.91 67.08
C PRO A 8 19.24 -30.09 65.90
N ARG A 9 20.14 -29.73 64.99
CA ARG A 9 20.07 -29.75 63.51
C ARG A 9 18.72 -29.50 62.80
N ALA A 10 18.66 -28.36 62.09
CA ALA A 10 17.74 -28.10 61.00
C ALA A 10 18.17 -28.83 59.70
N LEU A 11 17.21 -29.44 59.02
CA LEU A 11 17.34 -30.07 57.71
C LEU A 11 17.39 -29.00 56.60
N ALA A 12 18.51 -28.96 55.88
CA ALA A 12 18.64 -28.19 54.64
C ALA A 12 18.00 -28.97 53.48
N SER A 13 16.94 -28.42 52.90
CA SER A 13 16.35 -28.90 51.64
C SER A 13 17.01 -28.18 50.47
N ALA A 14 17.72 -28.95 49.64
CA ALA A 14 18.34 -28.48 48.41
C ALA A 14 17.31 -28.52 47.27
N LEU A 15 17.03 -27.37 46.65
CA LEU A 15 16.28 -27.26 45.39
C LEU A 15 17.26 -27.14 44.21
N PRO A 16 17.07 -27.87 43.09
CA PRO A 16 17.93 -27.71 41.92
C PRO A 16 17.58 -26.46 41.11
N LEU A 17 18.59 -25.67 40.75
CA LEU A 17 18.52 -24.59 39.77
C LEU A 17 18.36 -25.18 38.35
N GLY A 18 17.13 -25.24 37.85
CA GLY A 18 16.82 -25.54 36.45
C GLY A 18 16.95 -24.30 35.57
N ASN A 19 18.08 -24.17 34.86
CA ASN A 19 18.37 -23.04 33.98
C ASN A 19 17.86 -23.33 32.55
N HIS A 20 16.57 -23.14 32.29
CA HIS A 20 16.00 -23.25 30.94
C HIS A 20 16.04 -21.89 30.21
N ARG A 21 17.19 -21.59 29.58
CA ARG A 21 17.24 -20.59 28.52
C ARG A 21 16.65 -21.20 27.25
N SER A 22 15.37 -20.98 27.00
CA SER A 22 14.77 -21.22 25.69
C SER A 22 15.33 -20.18 24.70
N SER A 23 16.08 -20.66 23.71
CA SER A 23 16.50 -19.85 22.57
C SER A 23 15.26 -19.34 21.82
N PRO A 24 15.24 -18.07 21.34
CA PRO A 24 14.17 -17.60 20.49
C PRO A 24 14.15 -18.44 19.21
N ARG A 25 13.03 -19.10 18.93
CA ARG A 25 12.81 -19.84 17.68
C ARG A 25 12.95 -18.85 16.52
N SER A 26 13.95 -19.08 15.67
CA SER A 26 14.11 -18.36 14.41
C SER A 26 12.85 -18.57 13.57
N VAL A 27 12.18 -17.48 13.24
CA VAL A 27 11.10 -17.50 12.25
C VAL A 27 11.76 -17.86 10.91
N PRO A 28 11.34 -18.95 10.23
CA PRO A 28 11.94 -19.31 8.96
C PRO A 28 11.69 -18.21 7.92
N PRO A 29 12.65 -17.96 7.00
CA PRO A 29 12.45 -17.00 5.93
C PRO A 29 11.23 -17.38 5.10
N ARG A 30 10.36 -16.40 4.86
CA ARG A 30 9.12 -16.57 4.09
C ARG A 30 9.49 -17.04 2.67
N ALA A 31 8.94 -18.19 2.26
CA ALA A 31 9.15 -18.71 0.91
C ALA A 31 8.81 -17.65 -0.16
N PRO A 32 9.55 -17.58 -1.27
CA PRO A 32 9.27 -16.61 -2.33
C PRO A 32 7.83 -16.82 -2.81
N PRO A 33 7.03 -15.74 -2.97
CA PRO A 33 5.66 -15.87 -3.39
C PRO A 33 5.60 -16.55 -4.76
N ARG A 34 4.70 -17.53 -4.90
CA ARG A 34 4.31 -18.06 -6.20
C ARG A 34 3.83 -16.90 -7.07
N TRP A 35 4.48 -16.71 -8.22
CA TRP A 35 4.05 -15.81 -9.27
C TRP A 35 2.66 -16.23 -9.77
N VAL A 36 1.62 -15.59 -9.24
CA VAL A 36 0.30 -15.67 -9.84
C VAL A 36 0.28 -14.58 -10.89
N ARG A 37 0.22 -14.97 -12.17
CA ARG A 37 -0.01 -14.04 -13.29
C ARG A 37 -1.52 -13.79 -13.38
N PRO A 38 -2.04 -12.65 -12.90
CA PRO A 38 -3.44 -12.32 -13.09
C PRO A 38 -3.67 -11.99 -14.58
N ARG A 39 -4.91 -12.15 -15.06
CA ARG A 39 -5.29 -11.72 -16.41
C ARG A 39 -5.05 -10.22 -16.52
N ALA A 40 -4.09 -9.85 -17.37
CA ALA A 40 -3.55 -8.52 -17.52
C ALA A 40 -4.63 -7.44 -17.76
N LEU A 41 -4.40 -6.24 -17.19
CA LEU A 41 -5.05 -5.00 -17.61
C LEU A 41 -4.86 -4.74 -19.10
N ALA A 42 -3.77 -5.25 -19.69
CA ALA A 42 -3.50 -5.15 -21.12
C ALA A 42 -4.50 -5.89 -22.02
N SER A 43 -5.16 -6.96 -21.54
CA SER A 43 -5.78 -7.98 -22.41
C SER A 43 -7.24 -7.76 -22.84
N ASP A 44 -7.95 -6.80 -22.26
CA ASP A 44 -9.25 -6.39 -22.80
C ASP A 44 -9.01 -5.21 -23.74
N ALA A 45 -8.95 -5.52 -25.04
CA ALA A 45 -8.92 -4.57 -26.13
C ALA A 45 -10.24 -3.79 -26.15
N ASP A 46 -10.34 -2.71 -25.37
CA ASP A 46 -11.37 -1.71 -25.60
C ASP A 46 -10.76 -0.63 -26.50
N ALA A 47 -11.02 -0.76 -27.80
CA ALA A 47 -10.49 0.03 -28.91
C ALA A 47 -10.94 1.51 -28.92
N ARG A 48 -11.24 2.09 -27.74
CA ARG A 48 -11.84 3.43 -27.57
C ARG A 48 -11.29 4.24 -26.40
N SER A 49 -10.22 3.81 -25.74
CA SER A 49 -9.56 4.68 -24.77
C SER A 49 -8.80 5.81 -25.49
N PRO A 50 -8.99 7.08 -25.13
CA PRO A 50 -8.16 8.17 -25.66
C PRO A 50 -6.70 7.87 -25.34
N SER A 51 -5.82 8.11 -26.31
CA SER A 51 -4.37 7.96 -26.15
C SER A 51 -3.74 9.33 -25.99
N PHE A 52 -2.78 9.44 -25.08
CA PHE A 52 -2.08 10.70 -24.78
C PHE A 52 -0.58 10.56 -25.05
N SER A 53 0.08 11.67 -25.39
CA SER A 53 1.52 11.72 -25.62
C SER A 53 2.34 11.91 -24.34
N SER A 54 1.74 12.48 -23.29
CA SER A 54 2.39 12.77 -22.02
C SER A 54 1.42 12.73 -20.83
N LEU A 55 1.96 12.61 -19.62
CA LEU A 55 1.18 12.70 -18.37
C LEU A 55 0.54 14.09 -18.20
N ASP A 56 1.18 15.14 -18.69
CA ASP A 56 0.65 16.52 -18.63
C ASP A 56 -0.56 16.69 -19.55
N GLU A 57 -0.51 16.13 -20.76
CA GLU A 57 -1.65 16.13 -21.69
C GLU A 57 -2.84 15.36 -21.10
N LEU A 58 -2.57 14.16 -20.56
CA LEU A 58 -3.58 13.36 -19.86
C LEU A 58 -4.20 14.13 -18.68
N ALA A 59 -3.37 14.78 -17.86
CA ALA A 59 -3.85 15.55 -16.72
C ALA A 59 -4.65 16.79 -17.15
N HIS A 60 -4.27 17.45 -18.25
CA HIS A 60 -5.04 18.55 -18.82
C HIS A 60 -6.42 18.08 -19.28
N HIS A 61 -6.47 16.99 -20.05
CA HIS A 61 -7.72 16.36 -20.51
C HIS A 61 -8.62 15.99 -19.33
N LEU A 62 -8.08 15.33 -18.30
CA LEU A 62 -8.82 14.94 -17.11
C LEU A 62 -9.43 16.15 -16.39
N ARG A 63 -8.72 17.28 -16.29
CA ARG A 63 -9.26 18.49 -15.63
C ARG A 63 -10.41 19.14 -16.40
N SER A 64 -10.45 18.96 -17.72
CA SER A 64 -11.55 19.42 -18.58
C SER A 64 -12.68 18.40 -18.75
N LEU A 65 -12.60 17.26 -18.08
CA LEU A 65 -13.52 16.15 -18.28
C LEU A 65 -14.94 16.51 -17.83
N THR A 66 -15.91 16.23 -18.72
CA THR A 66 -17.35 16.37 -18.48
C THR A 66 -18.06 15.07 -18.84
N GLY A 67 -19.22 14.81 -18.25
CA GLY A 67 -20.04 13.61 -18.53
C GLY A 67 -19.49 12.32 -17.92
N ASP A 68 -18.56 12.41 -16.97
CA ASP A 68 -18.07 11.25 -16.23
C ASP A 68 -19.11 10.78 -15.19
N PRO A 69 -19.12 9.50 -14.79
CA PRO A 69 -20.18 8.95 -13.95
C PRO A 69 -20.21 9.51 -12.52
N LEU A 70 -19.21 10.28 -12.10
CA LEU A 70 -19.17 10.95 -10.80
C LEU A 70 -19.41 12.47 -10.91
N GLU A 71 -19.63 13.02 -12.10
CA GLU A 71 -19.85 14.45 -12.30
C GLU A 71 -21.06 14.96 -11.50
N SER A 72 -22.15 14.17 -11.42
CA SER A 72 -23.35 14.51 -10.65
C SER A 72 -23.14 14.52 -9.14
N ASP A 73 -22.14 13.78 -8.63
CA ASP A 73 -21.75 13.82 -7.23
C ASP A 73 -21.01 15.14 -6.89
N GLY A 74 -20.60 15.87 -7.94
CA GLY A 74 -19.88 17.13 -7.86
C GLY A 74 -18.38 16.94 -7.63
N GLY A 75 -17.74 18.03 -7.22
CA GLY A 75 -16.32 18.01 -6.86
C GLY A 75 -15.35 18.15 -8.04
N ARG A 76 -14.09 18.36 -7.69
CA ARG A 76 -12.99 18.58 -8.63
C ARG A 76 -12.40 17.25 -9.07
N ILE A 77 -11.86 17.25 -10.29
CA ILE A 77 -10.96 16.19 -10.73
C ILE A 77 -9.64 16.33 -9.98
N VAL A 78 -9.18 15.20 -9.44
CA VAL A 78 -7.91 15.02 -8.76
C VAL A 78 -7.07 14.06 -9.59
N THR A 79 -6.02 14.57 -10.23
CA THR A 79 -5.20 13.78 -11.17
C THR A 79 -4.13 12.97 -10.42
N PHE A 80 -3.03 13.60 -10.05
CA PHE A 80 -1.87 12.97 -9.43
C PHE A 80 -1.06 13.99 -8.62
N ARG A 81 -0.11 13.50 -7.82
CA ARG A 81 1.02 14.28 -7.29
C ARG A 81 2.32 13.46 -7.35
N GLY A 82 3.42 14.13 -7.04
CA GLY A 82 4.75 13.52 -6.98
C GLY A 82 5.51 13.63 -8.30
N ASP A 83 6.51 12.77 -8.48
CA ASP A 83 7.42 12.82 -9.64
C ASP A 83 6.83 12.08 -10.85
N THR A 84 6.78 12.77 -12.00
CA THR A 84 6.31 12.24 -13.29
C THR A 84 7.31 11.31 -13.97
N ASN A 85 8.52 11.18 -13.44
CA ASN A 85 9.54 10.21 -13.86
C ASN A 85 9.70 9.07 -12.83
N ALA A 86 8.87 9.03 -11.79
CA ALA A 86 9.01 8.05 -10.73
C ALA A 86 8.85 6.62 -11.24
N ARG A 87 9.75 5.73 -10.80
CA ARG A 87 9.64 4.28 -11.09
C ARG A 87 8.78 3.53 -10.08
N VAL A 88 8.23 4.23 -9.08
CA VAL A 88 7.28 3.71 -8.09
C VAL A 88 5.96 4.46 -8.22
N MET A 89 4.87 3.74 -8.47
CA MET A 89 3.52 4.29 -8.54
C MET A 89 2.70 3.86 -7.32
N ILE A 90 1.95 4.76 -6.72
CA ILE A 90 1.00 4.48 -5.64
C ILE A 90 -0.42 4.71 -6.15
N ILE A 91 -1.28 3.72 -6.00
CA ILE A 91 -2.67 3.78 -6.46
C ILE A 91 -3.63 3.53 -5.29
N GLY A 92 -4.42 4.57 -4.97
CA GLY A 92 -5.53 4.53 -4.04
C GLY A 92 -6.88 4.25 -4.70
N GLU A 93 -7.94 4.43 -3.94
CA GLU A 93 -9.31 4.17 -4.36
C GLU A 93 -9.92 5.38 -5.08
N ALA A 94 -10.13 6.47 -4.34
CA ALA A 94 -10.81 7.68 -4.77
C ALA A 94 -10.33 8.88 -3.93
N PRO A 95 -10.48 10.12 -4.43
CA PRO A 95 -10.31 11.33 -3.63
C PRO A 95 -11.27 11.37 -2.44
N GLY A 96 -10.80 11.88 -1.30
CA GLY A 96 -11.64 12.27 -0.16
C GLY A 96 -11.98 13.76 -0.17
N ALA A 97 -12.53 14.26 0.93
CA ALA A 97 -12.99 15.65 1.05
C ALA A 97 -11.87 16.69 0.88
N GLU A 98 -10.71 16.43 1.47
CA GLU A 98 -9.58 17.36 1.38
C GLU A 98 -8.94 17.31 -0.01
N GLU A 99 -8.86 16.12 -0.61
CA GLU A 99 -8.37 15.94 -1.97
C GLU A 99 -9.25 16.67 -2.99
N ASP A 100 -10.57 16.53 -2.86
CA ASP A 100 -11.56 17.24 -3.67
C ASP A 100 -11.43 18.76 -3.54
N LYS A 101 -11.26 19.25 -2.31
CA LYS A 101 -11.05 20.69 -2.04
C LYS A 101 -9.74 21.21 -2.64
N LEU A 102 -8.65 20.45 -2.56
CA LEU A 102 -7.32 20.91 -2.96
C LEU A 102 -6.93 20.54 -4.40
N GLY A 103 -7.62 19.59 -5.03
CA GLY A 103 -7.27 19.08 -6.35
C GLY A 103 -6.03 18.16 -6.36
N VAL A 104 -5.60 17.67 -5.20
CA VAL A 104 -4.35 16.90 -5.01
C VAL A 104 -4.65 15.61 -4.25
N PRO A 105 -4.19 14.43 -4.71
CA PRO A 105 -4.52 13.17 -4.06
C PRO A 105 -3.72 12.96 -2.76
N PHE A 106 -4.30 12.22 -1.82
CA PHE A 106 -3.67 11.85 -0.55
C PHE A 106 -3.07 13.05 0.21
N VAL A 107 -3.90 14.06 0.51
CA VAL A 107 -3.53 15.25 1.30
C VAL A 107 -4.26 15.33 2.66
N GLY A 108 -5.35 14.58 2.82
CA GLY A 108 -6.07 14.40 4.07
C GLY A 108 -5.33 13.49 5.05
N ARG A 109 -6.00 13.10 6.15
CA ARG A 109 -5.40 12.28 7.21
C ARG A 109 -4.81 10.95 6.73
N ALA A 110 -5.48 10.31 5.76
CA ALA A 110 -5.01 9.06 5.17
C ALA A 110 -3.74 9.28 4.34
N GLY A 111 -3.65 10.40 3.61
CA GLY A 111 -2.47 10.80 2.87
C GLY A 111 -1.27 11.10 3.75
N LYS A 112 -1.47 11.87 4.83
CA LYS A 112 -0.40 12.14 5.80
C LYS A 112 0.18 10.85 6.40
N LEU A 113 -0.70 9.88 6.73
CA LEU A 113 -0.23 8.57 7.19
C LEU A 113 0.49 7.78 6.09
N LEU A 114 0.08 7.90 4.83
CA LEU A 114 0.81 7.31 3.70
C LEU A 114 2.23 7.88 3.62
N ASP A 115 2.37 9.19 3.74
CA ASP A 115 3.66 9.87 3.73
C ASP A 115 4.53 9.41 4.91
N GLU A 116 3.97 9.28 6.12
CA GLU A 116 4.67 8.72 7.29
C GLU A 116 5.12 7.26 7.06
N ILE A 117 4.30 6.44 6.42
CA ILE A 117 4.63 5.05 6.12
C ILE A 117 5.83 4.98 5.17
N PHE A 118 5.83 5.74 4.08
CA PHE A 118 6.96 5.76 3.14
C PHE A 118 8.21 6.39 3.77
N ALA A 119 8.05 7.48 4.53
CA ALA A 119 9.15 8.14 5.21
C ALA A 119 9.84 7.23 6.22
N SER A 120 9.11 6.30 6.85
CA SER A 120 9.68 5.34 7.80
C SER A 120 10.70 4.36 7.20
N VAL A 121 10.78 4.28 5.87
CA VAL A 121 11.81 3.53 5.12
C VAL A 121 12.66 4.45 4.23
N THR A 122 12.70 5.74 4.55
CA THR A 122 13.47 6.76 3.82
C THR A 122 13.01 6.92 2.36
N LEU A 123 11.70 6.80 2.12
CA LEU A 123 11.08 7.13 0.84
C LEU A 123 10.17 8.35 0.99
N SER A 124 10.24 9.28 0.05
CA SER A 124 9.30 10.40 -0.03
C SER A 124 8.26 10.10 -1.10
N THR A 125 6.98 10.18 -0.75
CA THR A 125 5.87 10.03 -1.72
C THR A 125 5.87 11.15 -2.77
N ASP A 126 6.37 12.34 -2.43
CA ASP A 126 6.44 13.48 -3.36
C ASP A 126 7.68 13.43 -4.26
N ARG A 127 8.83 12.98 -3.76
CA ARG A 127 10.08 12.96 -4.56
C ARG A 127 10.30 11.67 -5.33
N HIS A 128 9.81 10.54 -4.82
CA HIS A 128 10.19 9.22 -5.33
C HIS A 128 9.02 8.44 -5.92
N CYS A 129 7.79 8.97 -5.83
CA CYS A 129 6.60 8.25 -6.25
C CYS A 129 5.70 9.13 -7.13
N TYR A 130 4.94 8.47 -8.00
CA TYR A 130 3.76 9.04 -8.63
C TYR A 130 2.52 8.55 -7.87
N VAL A 131 1.71 9.46 -7.33
CA VAL A 131 0.60 9.12 -6.44
C VAL A 131 -0.73 9.49 -7.09
N THR A 132 -1.63 8.52 -7.22
CA THR A 132 -2.96 8.72 -7.82
C THR A 132 -4.02 7.78 -7.24
N ASN A 133 -5.24 7.83 -7.77
CA ASN A 133 -6.37 6.98 -7.42
C ASN A 133 -6.97 6.28 -8.64
N VAL A 134 -7.73 5.21 -8.42
CA VAL A 134 -8.47 4.53 -9.49
C VAL A 134 -9.50 5.46 -10.15
N VAL A 135 -10.36 6.10 -9.35
CA VAL A 135 -11.28 7.14 -9.85
C VAL A 135 -10.73 8.53 -9.53
N LYS A 136 -11.07 9.52 -10.36
CA LYS A 136 -10.48 10.89 -10.26
C LYS A 136 -11.39 11.93 -9.62
N ARG A 137 -12.64 11.60 -9.29
CA ARG A 137 -13.54 12.44 -8.49
C ARG A 137 -13.91 11.76 -7.20
N ARG A 138 -14.21 12.57 -6.20
CA ARG A 138 -14.74 12.12 -4.91
C ARG A 138 -16.19 11.66 -5.08
N PRO A 139 -16.52 10.39 -4.78
CA PRO A 139 -17.90 9.96 -4.70
C PRO A 139 -18.64 10.65 -3.54
N LEU A 140 -19.94 10.92 -3.70
CA LEU A 140 -20.74 11.63 -2.71
C LEU A 140 -20.62 10.94 -1.33
N ASN A 141 -20.42 11.74 -0.29
CA ASN A 141 -20.23 11.27 1.10
C ASN A 141 -19.05 10.30 1.30
N ASN A 142 -18.05 10.29 0.40
CA ASN A 142 -16.93 9.34 0.42
C ASN A 142 -17.38 7.88 0.40
N ARG A 143 -18.50 7.57 -0.27
CA ARG A 143 -18.85 6.17 -0.56
C ARG A 143 -17.76 5.53 -1.41
N ASP A 144 -17.69 4.21 -1.37
CA ASP A 144 -16.86 3.47 -2.31
C ASP A 144 -17.36 3.70 -3.76
N PRO A 145 -16.46 3.79 -4.76
CA PRO A 145 -16.86 3.87 -6.15
C PRO A 145 -17.48 2.54 -6.61
N THR A 146 -18.46 2.63 -7.49
CA THR A 146 -19.11 1.47 -8.09
C THR A 146 -18.19 0.79 -9.11
N ALA A 147 -18.50 -0.47 -9.45
CA ALA A 147 -17.77 -1.18 -10.48
C ALA A 147 -17.85 -0.48 -11.86
N ARG A 148 -18.96 0.21 -12.15
CA ARG A 148 -19.15 0.98 -13.38
C ARG A 148 -18.28 2.24 -13.39
N GLU A 149 -18.21 2.96 -12.27
CA GLU A 149 -17.35 4.15 -12.14
C GLU A 149 -15.87 3.76 -12.28
N ILE A 150 -15.43 2.69 -11.61
CA ILE A 150 -14.07 2.16 -11.74
C ILE A 150 -13.77 1.80 -13.21
N GLU A 151 -14.67 1.07 -13.87
CA GLU A 151 -14.46 0.65 -15.27
C GLU A 151 -14.35 1.86 -16.21
N TRP A 152 -15.15 2.90 -15.98
CA TRP A 152 -15.11 4.12 -16.77
C TRP A 152 -13.76 4.83 -16.67
N TYR A 153 -13.19 4.92 -15.45
CA TYR A 153 -11.88 5.54 -15.23
C TYR A 153 -10.69 4.64 -15.60
N ARG A 154 -10.92 3.35 -15.85
CA ARG A 154 -9.87 2.34 -16.07
C ARG A 154 -8.94 2.68 -17.23
N GLY A 155 -9.48 3.25 -18.32
CA GLY A 155 -8.69 3.69 -19.48
C GLY A 155 -7.68 4.77 -19.13
N TYR A 156 -8.08 5.76 -18.32
CA TYR A 156 -7.18 6.82 -17.86
C TYR A 156 -6.09 6.31 -16.93
N LEU A 157 -6.43 5.41 -15.98
CA LEU A 157 -5.41 4.80 -15.11
C LEU A 157 -4.42 3.96 -15.92
N ARG A 158 -4.88 3.27 -16.96
CA ARG A 158 -4.01 2.52 -17.87
C ARG A 158 -3.05 3.46 -18.61
N GLU A 159 -3.52 4.61 -19.08
CA GLU A 159 -2.67 5.61 -19.72
C GLU A 159 -1.65 6.20 -18.74
N GLU A 160 -2.02 6.47 -17.48
CA GLU A 160 -1.05 6.89 -16.45
C GLU A 160 0.05 5.82 -16.26
N ILE A 161 -0.31 4.54 -16.11
CA ILE A 161 0.66 3.45 -15.96
C ILE A 161 1.55 3.33 -17.21
N ARG A 162 0.97 3.46 -18.41
CA ARG A 162 1.71 3.37 -19.68
C ARG A 162 2.71 4.51 -19.84
N LEU A 163 2.29 5.74 -19.55
CA LEU A 163 3.10 6.94 -19.72
C LEU A 163 4.19 7.07 -18.67
N LEU A 164 3.89 6.71 -17.42
CA LEU A 164 4.86 6.71 -16.32
C LEU A 164 5.88 5.57 -16.43
N ASP A 165 5.46 4.42 -16.96
CA ASP A 165 6.23 3.17 -17.00
C ASP A 165 6.88 2.77 -15.65
N PRO A 166 6.08 2.60 -14.58
CA PRO A 166 6.61 2.28 -13.27
C PRO A 166 7.12 0.84 -13.23
N ALA A 167 8.24 0.61 -12.54
CA ALA A 167 8.73 -0.73 -12.25
C ALA A 167 7.94 -1.38 -11.10
N ILE A 168 7.55 -0.58 -10.10
CA ILE A 168 6.82 -1.01 -8.91
C ILE A 168 5.48 -0.27 -8.84
N ILE A 169 4.39 -0.99 -8.58
CA ILE A 169 3.09 -0.39 -8.26
C ILE A 169 2.61 -0.84 -6.87
N VAL A 170 2.35 0.13 -5.99
CA VAL A 170 1.79 -0.11 -4.65
C VAL A 170 0.29 0.17 -4.68
N CYS A 171 -0.52 -0.87 -4.52
CA CYS A 171 -1.96 -0.76 -4.43
C CYS A 171 -2.39 -0.60 -2.97
N THR A 172 -2.79 0.60 -2.57
CA THR A 172 -3.31 0.84 -1.22
C THR A 172 -4.81 0.54 -1.16
N GLY A 173 -5.19 -0.64 -0.67
CA GLY A 173 -6.57 -1.05 -0.49
C GLY A 173 -7.12 -1.97 -1.58
N ARG A 174 -8.38 -2.41 -1.37
CA ARG A 174 -8.99 -3.47 -2.17
C ARG A 174 -9.33 -3.06 -3.60
N HIS A 175 -9.65 -1.78 -3.83
CA HIS A 175 -10.15 -1.33 -5.14
C HIS A 175 -9.03 -1.16 -6.15
N SER A 176 -7.92 -0.50 -5.78
CA SER A 176 -6.73 -0.45 -6.63
C SER A 176 -6.15 -1.84 -6.88
N MET A 177 -6.08 -2.67 -5.83
CA MET A 177 -5.68 -4.08 -5.95
C MET A 177 -6.54 -4.85 -6.96
N ARG A 178 -7.88 -4.82 -6.86
CA ARG A 178 -8.77 -5.51 -7.79
C ARG A 178 -8.75 -4.93 -9.20
N THR A 179 -8.48 -3.64 -9.32
CA THR A 179 -8.35 -2.98 -10.63
C THR A 179 -7.14 -3.53 -11.39
N LEU A 180 -6.01 -3.73 -10.72
CA LEU A 180 -4.81 -4.29 -11.35
C LEU A 180 -4.80 -5.82 -11.43
N LEU A 181 -5.18 -6.52 -10.36
CA LEU A 181 -5.08 -7.99 -10.26
C LEU A 181 -6.35 -8.72 -10.73
N GLY A 182 -7.39 -7.99 -11.10
CA GLY A 182 -8.68 -8.53 -11.52
C GLY A 182 -9.68 -8.72 -10.37
N LYS A 183 -10.97 -8.64 -10.71
CA LYS A 183 -12.10 -8.64 -9.76
C LYS A 183 -12.22 -9.93 -8.92
N ASN A 184 -11.68 -11.04 -9.42
CA ASN A 184 -11.73 -12.36 -8.79
C ASN A 184 -10.51 -12.70 -7.91
N CYS A 185 -9.58 -11.75 -7.73
CA CYS A 185 -8.44 -12.00 -6.84
C CYS A 185 -8.91 -12.18 -5.38
N GLU A 186 -8.08 -12.87 -4.59
CA GLU A 186 -8.32 -13.02 -3.16
C GLU A 186 -8.41 -11.66 -2.44
N GLY A 187 -9.04 -11.64 -1.26
CA GLY A 187 -9.21 -10.40 -0.48
C GLY A 187 -7.89 -9.80 0.02
N ILE A 188 -7.84 -8.48 0.16
CA ILE A 188 -6.63 -7.72 0.55
C ILE A 188 -5.94 -8.26 1.81
N THR A 189 -6.71 -8.70 2.81
CA THR A 189 -6.19 -9.28 4.05
C THR A 189 -5.36 -10.55 3.82
N LYS A 190 -5.67 -11.32 2.78
CA LYS A 190 -4.94 -12.56 2.43
C LYS A 190 -3.72 -12.31 1.57
N ILE A 191 -3.77 -11.31 0.69
CA ILE A 191 -2.74 -11.12 -0.35
C ILE A 191 -1.82 -9.93 -0.18
N ARG A 192 -2.09 -9.04 0.77
CA ARG A 192 -1.16 -7.96 1.12
C ARG A 192 0.26 -8.51 1.39
N GLY A 193 1.27 -7.71 1.04
CA GLY A 193 2.67 -8.08 1.23
C GLY A 193 3.17 -9.22 0.35
N ARG A 194 2.45 -9.57 -0.73
CA ARG A 194 2.90 -10.52 -1.74
C ARG A 194 3.12 -9.77 -3.04
N TRP A 195 4.21 -10.10 -3.73
CA TRP A 195 4.48 -9.59 -5.07
C TRP A 195 3.62 -10.31 -6.11
N PHE A 196 3.11 -9.54 -7.06
CA PHE A 196 2.43 -10.01 -8.26
C PHE A 196 3.10 -9.40 -9.48
N ASP A 197 3.04 -10.09 -10.62
CA ASP A 197 3.49 -9.56 -11.90
C ASP A 197 2.28 -9.16 -12.73
N VAL A 198 2.24 -7.91 -13.18
CA VAL A 198 1.22 -7.39 -14.09
C VAL A 198 1.94 -6.68 -15.24
N ASP A 199 1.95 -7.32 -16.40
CA ASP A 199 2.53 -6.78 -17.63
C ASP A 199 4.00 -6.31 -17.44
N GLY A 200 4.80 -7.14 -16.76
CA GLY A 200 6.22 -6.86 -16.48
C GLY A 200 6.49 -5.90 -15.33
N ARG A 201 5.45 -5.47 -14.61
CA ARG A 201 5.54 -4.59 -13.44
C ARG A 201 5.26 -5.38 -12.17
N VAL A 202 6.04 -5.15 -11.12
CA VAL A 202 5.81 -5.81 -9.82
C VAL A 202 4.82 -5.00 -8.99
N VAL A 203 3.75 -5.67 -8.54
CA VAL A 203 2.64 -5.06 -7.82
C VAL A 203 2.63 -5.53 -6.38
N MET A 204 2.56 -4.59 -5.43
CA MET A 204 2.43 -4.83 -3.99
C MET A 204 1.08 -4.33 -3.47
N PRO A 205 0.14 -5.22 -3.12
CA PRO A 205 -1.04 -4.83 -2.37
C PRO A 205 -0.68 -4.52 -0.91
N MET A 206 -1.18 -3.40 -0.40
CA MET A 206 -1.06 -2.95 0.99
C MET A 206 -2.42 -2.55 1.55
N PHE A 207 -2.56 -2.52 2.87
CA PHE A 207 -3.75 -1.93 3.47
C PHE A 207 -3.87 -0.45 3.13
N HIS A 208 -5.10 0.02 2.93
CA HIS A 208 -5.35 1.45 2.74
C HIS A 208 -5.08 2.22 4.05
N PRO A 209 -4.43 3.39 4.03
CA PRO A 209 -4.14 4.15 5.25
C PRO A 209 -5.37 4.48 6.10
N SER A 210 -6.54 4.70 5.48
CA SER A 210 -7.80 4.91 6.22
C SER A 210 -8.21 3.72 7.08
N TYR A 211 -7.89 2.48 6.67
CA TYR A 211 -8.11 1.28 7.48
C TYR A 211 -7.21 1.27 8.72
N LEU A 212 -5.96 1.72 8.57
CA LEU A 212 -4.99 1.82 9.66
C LEU A 212 -5.34 2.92 10.66
N LEU A 213 -5.94 4.02 10.20
CA LEU A 213 -6.47 5.07 11.07
C LEU A 213 -7.62 4.57 11.95
N ARG A 214 -8.49 3.71 11.41
CA ARG A 214 -9.58 3.07 12.16
C ARG A 214 -9.10 1.94 13.08
N ASN A 215 -7.93 1.37 12.81
CA ASN A 215 -7.35 0.24 13.55
C ASN A 215 -5.92 0.60 14.01
N PRO A 216 -5.77 1.50 14.99
CA PRO A 216 -4.48 2.13 15.30
C PRO A 216 -3.51 1.26 16.10
N GLN A 217 -3.90 0.04 16.46
CA GLN A 217 -3.11 -0.90 17.25
C GLN A 217 -1.77 -1.18 16.57
N LYS A 218 -0.72 -1.35 17.38
CA LYS A 218 0.66 -1.64 16.93
C LYS A 218 1.17 -3.02 17.36
N THR A 219 0.31 -3.84 17.97
CA THR A 219 0.67 -5.19 18.43
C THR A 219 1.08 -6.08 17.25
N PRO A 220 1.90 -7.12 17.47
CA PRO A 220 2.26 -8.08 16.41
C PRO A 220 1.01 -8.63 15.71
N GLY A 221 1.04 -8.68 14.37
CA GLY A 221 -0.10 -9.11 13.55
C GLY A 221 -1.21 -8.07 13.37
N SER A 222 -1.15 -6.90 14.03
CA SER A 222 -2.07 -5.80 13.77
C SER A 222 -1.89 -5.23 12.35
N PRO A 223 -2.91 -4.54 11.81
CA PRO A 223 -2.81 -3.92 10.48
C PRO A 223 -1.61 -2.99 10.30
N LYS A 224 -1.23 -2.21 11.33
CA LYS A 224 -0.05 -1.35 11.26
C LYS A 224 1.26 -2.14 11.25
N ALA A 225 1.37 -3.18 12.08
CA ALA A 225 2.55 -4.05 12.08
C ALA A 225 2.72 -4.75 10.72
N LEU A 226 1.64 -5.26 10.14
CA LEU A 226 1.67 -5.88 8.81
C LEU A 226 2.02 -4.88 7.69
N THR A 227 1.53 -3.65 7.78
CA THR A 227 1.87 -2.59 6.81
C THR A 227 3.35 -2.18 6.92
N TRP A 228 3.90 -2.20 8.14
CA TRP A 228 5.33 -1.96 8.35
C TRP A 228 6.19 -3.04 7.67
N ASP A 229 5.79 -4.31 7.77
CA ASP A 229 6.47 -5.39 7.04
C ASP A 229 6.37 -5.20 5.52
N ASP A 230 5.20 -4.78 5.02
CA ASP A 230 4.96 -4.54 3.59
C ASP A 230 5.84 -3.42 3.02
N ILE A 231 5.91 -2.27 3.69
CA ILE A 231 6.68 -1.13 3.20
C ILE A 231 8.19 -1.39 3.23
N ARG A 232 8.68 -2.17 4.20
CA ARG A 232 10.07 -2.63 4.22
C ARG A 232 10.38 -3.52 3.02
N GLU A 233 9.45 -4.38 2.62
CA GLU A 233 9.62 -5.21 1.42
C GLU A 233 9.59 -4.35 0.14
N VAL A 234 8.74 -3.31 0.08
CA VAL A 234 8.77 -2.34 -1.01
C VAL A 234 10.13 -1.64 -1.08
N LYS A 235 10.67 -1.14 0.04
CA LYS A 235 12.00 -0.53 0.08
C LYS A 235 13.09 -1.49 -0.38
N ARG A 236 13.05 -2.74 0.10
CA ARG A 236 13.99 -3.79 -0.32
C ARG A 236 13.97 -3.99 -1.84
N LYS A 237 12.78 -3.97 -2.46
CA LYS A 237 12.64 -4.11 -3.92
C LYS A 237 13.08 -2.85 -4.68
N VAL A 238 12.82 -1.66 -4.15
CA VAL A 238 13.34 -0.39 -4.69
C VAL A 238 14.87 -0.42 -4.75
N ASP A 239 15.52 -0.88 -3.67
CA ASP A 239 16.98 -0.97 -3.58
C ASP A 239 17.54 -2.05 -4.52
N GLU A 240 16.91 -3.22 -4.54
CA GLU A 240 17.26 -4.33 -5.43
C GLU A 240 17.26 -3.92 -6.91
N LEU A 241 16.33 -3.05 -7.29
CA LEU A 241 16.18 -2.55 -8.65
C LEU A 241 16.93 -1.22 -8.88
N SER A 242 17.61 -0.69 -7.86
CA SER A 242 18.35 0.59 -7.92
C SER A 242 17.50 1.73 -8.50
N LEU A 243 16.23 1.83 -8.09
CA LEU A 243 15.28 2.78 -8.67
C LEU A 243 15.44 4.22 -8.17
N ILE A 244 16.14 4.39 -7.06
CA ILE A 244 16.33 5.68 -6.41
C ILE A 244 17.80 5.75 -6.01
N GLU A 245 18.47 6.82 -6.44
CA GLU A 245 19.84 7.08 -6.06
C GLU A 245 19.93 7.39 -4.55
N PRO A 246 20.99 6.95 -3.86
CA PRO A 246 21.21 7.34 -2.48
C PRO A 246 21.25 8.86 -2.34
N GLU A 247 20.55 9.41 -1.34
CA GLU A 247 20.73 10.82 -0.97
C GLU A 247 22.20 11.00 -0.53
N ALA A 248 22.91 11.93 -1.18
CA ALA A 248 24.33 12.21 -0.96
C ALA A 248 24.63 12.83 0.41
#